data_AF-A0A6G3XPP4-F1
#
_entry.id   AF-A0A6G3XPP4-F1
#
_cell.length_a   1.000
_cell.length_b   1.000
_cell.length_c   1.000
_cell.angle_alpha   90.00
_cell.angle_beta   90.00
_cell.angle_gamma   90.00
#
_symmetry.space_group_name_H-M   'P 1'
#
loop_
_entity.id
_entity.type
_entity.pdbx_description
1 polymer ?
#
loop_
_entity_poly.entity_id
_entity_poly.type
_entity_poly.pdbx_seq_one_letter_code
_entity_poly.pdbx_strand_id
1 'polypeptide(L)'
;DPELPLMWDRPGREGVAVRADVAALPPWAVVHLHGAVTGGGNDGWAENAVLPGAAQLAEYPNEQPAAGLWYHDHAMHITHLNVMTGLGAGSYLIRDEEERRLRLPAGDREIPLVLFDRNLDLDDDGAFTGDLLYKGIVVADDPYELVRPFTGPFNLV
;
A
#
# COMPACT_ATOMS: atom_id res chain seq x y z
N ASP A 1 -29.56 4.74 10.22
CA ASP A 1 -30.06 5.86 9.40
C ASP A 1 -29.55 5.63 7.98
N PRO A 2 -30.44 5.45 6.99
CA PRO A 2 -30.05 5.23 5.59
C PRO A 2 -29.35 6.44 4.95
N GLU A 3 -29.37 7.63 5.57
CA GLU A 3 -28.67 8.82 5.07
C GLU A 3 -27.24 8.96 5.61
N LEU A 4 -26.86 8.17 6.63
CA LEU A 4 -25.49 8.20 7.16
C LEU A 4 -24.54 7.35 6.30
N PRO A 5 -23.26 7.74 6.18
CA PRO A 5 -22.24 6.89 5.56
C PRO A 5 -22.22 5.51 6.21
N LEU A 6 -21.77 4.51 5.45
CA LEU A 6 -21.59 3.15 5.95
C LEU A 6 -20.61 3.17 7.12
N MET A 7 -20.71 2.22 8.06
CA MET A 7 -19.92 2.26 9.31
C MET A 7 -18.40 2.28 9.05
N TRP A 8 -17.95 1.65 7.96
CA TRP A 8 -16.56 1.68 7.50
C TRP A 8 -16.14 3.01 6.84
N ASP A 9 -17.06 3.93 6.57
CA ASP A 9 -16.78 5.27 5.99
C ASP A 9 -16.83 6.41 7.02
N ARG A 10 -17.23 6.13 8.27
CA ARG A 10 -17.31 7.15 9.35
C ARG A 10 -15.98 7.38 10.08
N PRO A 11 -15.68 8.56 10.64
CA PRO A 11 -14.46 8.75 11.42
C PRO A 11 -14.39 7.86 12.67
N GLY A 12 -13.17 7.47 13.06
CA GLY A 12 -12.93 6.68 14.28
C GLY A 12 -13.55 5.27 14.24
N ARG A 13 -13.67 4.67 15.43
CA ARG A 13 -14.07 3.26 15.65
C ARG A 13 -15.58 3.07 15.85
N GLU A 14 -16.44 4.01 15.44
CA GLU A 14 -17.85 4.04 15.84
C GLU A 14 -18.53 2.66 15.76
N GLY A 15 -18.88 2.10 16.93
CA GLY A 15 -19.59 0.82 17.05
C GLY A 15 -18.79 -0.45 16.74
N VAL A 16 -17.46 -0.37 16.56
CA VAL A 16 -16.60 -1.52 16.18
C VAL A 16 -15.45 -1.67 17.16
N ALA A 17 -15.23 -2.90 17.65
CA ALA A 17 -14.09 -3.22 18.52
C ALA A 17 -12.82 -3.50 17.71
N VAL A 18 -11.66 -3.14 18.28
CA VAL A 18 -10.35 -3.47 17.69
C VAL A 18 -10.12 -4.98 17.72
N ARG A 19 -9.69 -5.53 16.58
CA ARG A 19 -9.19 -6.91 16.48
C ARG A 19 -7.73 -6.96 16.94
N ALA A 20 -7.53 -7.22 18.23
CA ALA A 20 -6.19 -7.23 18.85
C ALA A 20 -5.25 -8.29 18.23
N ASP A 21 -5.80 -9.39 17.73
CA ASP A 21 -5.07 -10.43 17.02
C ASP A 21 -4.55 -9.96 15.65
N VAL A 22 -5.33 -9.17 14.91
CA VAL A 22 -4.89 -8.55 13.65
C VAL A 22 -3.81 -7.50 13.92
N ALA A 23 -4.00 -6.68 14.96
CA ALA A 23 -3.01 -5.67 15.38
C ALA A 23 -1.68 -6.30 15.84
N ALA A 24 -1.71 -7.57 16.27
CA ALA A 24 -0.55 -8.32 16.72
C ALA A 24 0.10 -9.18 15.62
N LEU A 25 -0.35 -9.11 14.36
CA LEU A 25 0.23 -9.88 13.27
C LEU A 25 1.73 -9.56 13.12
N PRO A 26 2.59 -10.58 13.00
CA PRO A 26 4.02 -10.34 12.78
C PRO A 26 4.20 -9.65 11.42
N PRO A 27 5.05 -8.62 11.32
CA PRO A 27 5.27 -7.95 10.06
C PRO A 27 6.14 -8.83 9.15
N TRP A 28 5.80 -8.86 7.87
CA TRP A 28 6.70 -9.27 6.79
C TRP A 28 6.49 -8.34 5.61
N ALA A 29 7.51 -8.20 4.77
CA ALA A 29 7.48 -7.31 3.63
C ALA A 29 7.84 -8.05 2.33
N VAL A 30 7.27 -7.60 1.22
CA VAL A 30 7.62 -8.03 -0.13
C VAL A 30 7.67 -6.78 -1.00
N VAL A 31 8.82 -6.41 -1.52
CA VAL A 31 8.91 -5.21 -2.37
C VAL A 31 8.55 -5.57 -3.81
N HIS A 32 7.50 -4.95 -4.34
CA HIS A 32 7.18 -4.93 -5.77
C HIS A 32 7.52 -3.57 -6.35
N LEU A 33 8.30 -3.55 -7.44
CA LEU A 33 8.55 -2.34 -8.23
C LEU A 33 7.53 -2.26 -9.36
N HIS A 34 6.43 -1.58 -9.09
CA HIS A 34 5.29 -1.50 -9.99
C HIS A 34 5.63 -0.79 -11.30
N GLY A 35 5.37 -1.49 -12.41
CA GLY A 35 5.64 -1.04 -13.77
C GLY A 35 7.04 -1.39 -14.28
N ALA A 36 7.91 -1.99 -13.45
CA ALA A 36 9.21 -2.43 -13.90
C ALA A 36 9.12 -3.75 -14.65
N VAL A 37 9.93 -3.86 -15.71
CA VAL A 37 10.14 -5.10 -16.44
C VAL A 37 11.24 -5.89 -15.71
N THR A 38 10.84 -6.85 -14.89
CA THR A 38 11.73 -7.65 -14.05
C THR A 38 11.53 -9.15 -14.27
N GLY A 39 12.49 -9.96 -13.83
CA GLY A 39 12.28 -11.40 -13.72
C GLY A 39 11.42 -11.75 -12.50
N GLY A 40 10.64 -12.82 -12.56
CA GLY A 40 9.66 -13.16 -11.50
C GLY A 40 10.23 -13.28 -10.08
N GLY A 41 11.53 -13.61 -9.93
CA GLY A 41 12.19 -13.63 -8.62
C GLY A 41 12.41 -12.24 -8.00
N ASN A 42 12.49 -11.19 -8.82
CA ASN A 42 12.70 -9.80 -8.42
C ASN A 42 11.41 -8.97 -8.43
N ASP A 43 10.32 -9.54 -8.93
CA ASP A 43 9.05 -8.84 -9.14
C ASP A 43 8.28 -8.60 -7.85
N GLY A 44 8.63 -9.24 -6.73
CA GLY A 44 7.86 -9.13 -5.50
C GLY A 44 6.66 -10.07 -5.47
N TRP A 45 6.87 -11.32 -5.87
CA TRP A 45 5.90 -12.40 -5.65
C TRP A 45 5.45 -12.42 -4.19
N ALA A 46 4.14 -12.43 -3.94
CA ALA A 46 3.56 -12.13 -2.63
C ALA A 46 4.02 -13.03 -1.47
N GLU A 47 4.52 -14.23 -1.78
CA GLU A 47 5.02 -15.21 -0.81
C GLU A 47 6.54 -15.14 -0.61
N ASN A 48 7.27 -14.30 -1.35
CA ASN A 48 8.70 -14.05 -1.15
C ASN A 48 8.94 -13.13 0.05
N ALA A 49 8.38 -13.51 1.20
CA ALA A 49 8.35 -12.71 2.41
C ALA A 49 9.76 -12.48 2.98
N VAL A 50 10.08 -11.22 3.22
CA VAL A 50 11.24 -10.78 3.99
C VAL A 50 10.80 -10.53 5.42
N LEU A 51 11.29 -11.37 6.33
CA LEU A 51 11.00 -11.27 7.77
C LEU A 51 11.90 -10.20 8.44
N PRO A 52 11.53 -9.71 9.64
CA PRO A 52 12.35 -8.77 10.39
C PRO A 52 13.77 -9.31 10.61
N GLY A 53 14.77 -8.48 10.27
CA GLY A 53 16.19 -8.86 10.35
C GLY A 53 16.69 -9.70 9.17
N ALA A 54 15.83 -10.08 8.23
CA ALA A 54 16.22 -10.68 6.96
C ALA A 54 16.39 -9.62 5.86
N ALA A 55 16.99 -10.04 4.75
CA ALA A 55 17.13 -9.21 3.56
C ALA A 55 16.95 -10.07 2.31
N GLN A 56 16.43 -9.46 1.25
CA GLN A 56 16.36 -10.06 -0.08
C GLN A 56 17.14 -9.18 -1.06
N LEU A 57 17.95 -9.83 -1.89
CA LEU A 57 18.57 -9.17 -3.03
C LEU A 57 17.57 -9.17 -4.20
N ALA A 58 17.38 -8.00 -4.83
CA ALA A 58 16.59 -7.85 -6.04
C ALA A 58 17.42 -7.11 -7.10
N GLU A 59 17.29 -7.53 -8.35
CA GLU A 59 17.95 -6.91 -9.50
C GLU A 59 16.91 -6.31 -10.44
N TYR A 60 17.06 -5.01 -10.72
CA TYR A 60 16.22 -4.26 -11.64
C TYR A 60 17.06 -3.83 -12.85
N PRO A 61 16.81 -4.39 -14.05
CA PRO A 61 17.60 -4.07 -15.24
C PRO A 61 17.50 -2.60 -15.65
N ASN A 62 16.31 -1.99 -15.49
CA ASN A 62 16.01 -0.62 -15.91
C ASN A 62 16.24 -0.36 -17.41
N GLU A 63 16.10 -1.39 -18.25
CA GLU A 63 16.31 -1.31 -19.70
C GLU A 63 15.06 -0.90 -20.50
N GLN A 64 13.94 -0.68 -19.81
CA GLN A 64 12.71 -0.15 -20.43
C GLN A 64 12.83 1.36 -20.70
N PRO A 65 11.96 1.93 -21.56
CA PRO A 65 11.92 3.37 -21.79
C PRO A 65 11.71 4.19 -20.50
N ALA A 66 12.08 5.47 -20.54
CA ALA A 66 11.87 6.40 -19.43
C ALA A 66 10.42 6.34 -18.91
N ALA A 67 10.28 6.19 -17.60
CA ALA A 67 8.99 5.97 -16.94
C ALA A 67 9.02 6.40 -15.47
N GLY A 68 7.88 6.90 -15.00
CA GLY A 68 7.61 7.08 -13.58
C GLY A 68 7.02 5.80 -12.98
N LEU A 69 7.80 5.14 -12.15
CA LEU A 69 7.44 3.91 -11.46
C LEU A 69 7.26 4.20 -9.97
N TRP A 70 6.75 3.20 -9.25
CA TRP A 70 6.63 3.26 -7.80
C TRP A 70 6.88 1.88 -7.21
N TYR A 71 7.45 1.84 -6.01
CA TYR A 71 7.63 0.59 -5.29
C TYR A 71 6.78 0.57 -4.03
N HIS A 72 6.18 -0.59 -3.78
CA HIS A 72 5.29 -0.79 -2.65
C HIS A 72 5.37 -2.22 -2.13
N ASP A 73 4.81 -2.43 -0.94
CA ASP A 73 4.68 -3.75 -0.37
C ASP A 73 3.66 -4.60 -1.15
N HIS A 74 3.93 -5.89 -1.29
CA HIS A 74 3.11 -6.87 -1.98
C HIS A 74 2.94 -8.16 -1.16
N ALA A 75 3.11 -8.05 0.17
CA ALA A 75 3.09 -9.18 1.09
C ALA A 75 1.72 -9.88 1.10
N MET A 76 1.73 -11.22 0.92
CA MET A 76 0.50 -12.02 0.95
C MET A 76 -0.32 -11.70 2.21
N HIS A 77 -1.64 -11.54 2.03
CA HIS A 77 -2.64 -11.19 3.06
C HIS A 77 -2.54 -9.80 3.71
N ILE A 78 -1.36 -9.21 3.83
CA ILE A 78 -1.14 -7.99 4.62
C ILE A 78 -0.66 -6.77 3.81
N THR A 79 -0.60 -6.85 2.47
CA THR A 79 -0.26 -5.73 1.58
C THR A 79 -0.94 -4.43 1.99
N HIS A 80 -2.26 -4.47 2.22
CA HIS A 80 -3.03 -3.28 2.57
C HIS A 80 -2.58 -2.65 3.89
N LEU A 81 -2.25 -3.45 4.91
CA LEU A 81 -1.76 -2.96 6.21
C LEU A 81 -0.36 -2.35 6.07
N ASN A 82 0.51 -3.02 5.31
CA ASN A 82 1.87 -2.55 5.05
C ASN A 82 1.89 -1.24 4.24
N VAL A 83 1.09 -1.16 3.18
CA VAL A 83 0.95 0.07 2.37
C VAL A 83 0.33 1.19 3.22
N MET A 84 -0.68 0.89 4.03
CA MET A 84 -1.32 1.87 4.92
C MET A 84 -0.31 2.47 5.90
N THR A 85 0.59 1.65 6.46
CA THR A 85 1.62 2.06 7.42
C THR A 85 2.83 2.75 6.78
N GLY A 86 2.86 2.89 5.45
CA GLY A 86 3.82 3.74 4.73
C GLY A 86 4.61 3.03 3.64
N LEU A 87 4.51 1.71 3.50
CA LEU A 87 5.24 0.93 2.48
C LEU A 87 4.62 1.03 1.08
N GLY A 88 4.08 2.18 0.70
CA GLY A 88 3.57 2.45 -0.66
C GLY A 88 4.03 3.78 -1.26
N ALA A 89 4.84 4.56 -0.54
CA ALA A 89 5.21 5.92 -0.92
C ALA A 89 6.49 6.02 -1.76
N GLY A 90 7.02 4.90 -2.25
CA GLY A 90 8.26 4.86 -2.99
C GLY A 90 8.09 5.32 -4.43
N SER A 91 8.72 6.41 -4.85
CA SER A 91 8.85 6.77 -6.27
C SER A 91 10.15 6.24 -6.86
N TYR A 92 10.12 5.79 -8.11
CA TYR A 92 11.28 5.29 -8.83
C TYR A 92 11.23 5.79 -10.27
N LEU A 93 12.25 6.50 -10.74
CA LEU A 93 12.23 7.15 -12.05
C LEU A 93 13.30 6.53 -12.95
N ILE A 94 12.89 5.95 -14.07
CA ILE A 94 13.80 5.54 -15.15
C ILE A 94 13.95 6.70 -16.10
N ARG A 95 15.19 7.01 -16.49
CA ARG A 95 15.55 8.11 -17.39
C ARG A 95 16.29 7.59 -18.60
N ASP A 96 16.03 8.19 -19.76
CA ASP A 96 16.76 7.85 -20.98
C ASP A 96 17.18 9.10 -21.77
N GLU A 97 17.89 8.88 -22.88
CA GLU A 97 18.38 9.98 -23.74
C GLU A 97 17.26 10.62 -24.57
N GLU A 98 16.21 9.87 -24.92
CA GLU A 98 15.10 10.40 -25.71
C GLU A 98 14.28 11.38 -24.88
N GLU A 99 13.98 11.07 -23.62
CA GLU A 99 13.36 11.96 -22.65
C GLU A 99 14.18 13.26 -22.47
N ARG A 100 15.51 13.14 -22.33
CA ARG A 100 16.39 14.30 -22.16
C ARG A 100 16.35 15.26 -23.35
N ARG A 101 16.21 14.75 -24.57
CA ARG A 101 16.11 15.58 -25.79
C ARG A 101 14.84 16.42 -25.84
N LEU A 102 13.78 16.02 -25.13
CA LEU A 102 12.53 16.78 -25.05
C LEU A 102 12.67 18.06 -24.22
N ARG A 103 13.71 18.17 -23.39
CA ARG A 103 13.97 19.33 -22.51
C ARG A 103 12.76 19.71 -21.65
N LEU A 104 12.08 18.68 -21.12
CA LEU A 104 10.98 18.84 -20.18
C LEU A 104 11.46 19.55 -18.89
N PRO A 105 10.54 20.15 -18.11
CA PRO A 105 10.88 20.64 -16.78
C PRO A 105 11.57 19.55 -15.95
N ALA A 106 12.74 19.87 -15.39
CA ALA A 106 13.59 18.95 -14.64
C ALA A 106 14.18 19.65 -13.41
N GLY A 107 14.76 18.87 -12.50
CA GLY A 107 15.32 19.35 -11.23
C GLY A 107 14.21 19.86 -10.33
N ASP A 108 14.35 21.08 -9.80
CA ASP A 108 13.39 21.68 -8.87
C ASP A 108 11.98 21.93 -9.46
N ARG A 109 11.81 21.69 -10.76
CA ARG A 109 10.52 21.80 -11.47
C ARG A 109 9.85 20.45 -11.71
N GLU A 110 10.46 19.37 -11.25
CA GLU A 110 9.93 18.03 -11.32
C GLU A 110 9.56 17.57 -9.92
N ILE A 111 8.26 17.56 -9.63
CA ILE A 111 7.74 17.36 -8.28
C ILE A 111 7.00 16.03 -8.25
N PRO A 112 7.54 15.00 -7.55
CA PRO A 112 6.80 13.78 -7.29
C PRO A 112 5.57 14.10 -6.44
N LEU A 113 4.39 13.70 -6.90
CA LEU A 113 3.15 13.82 -6.15
C LEU A 113 2.59 12.42 -5.89
N VAL A 114 2.66 12.00 -4.64
CA VAL A 114 2.06 10.73 -4.17
C VAL A 114 0.90 11.06 -3.26
N LEU A 115 -0.27 10.51 -3.56
CA LEU A 115 -1.51 10.80 -2.84
C LEU A 115 -1.96 9.57 -2.08
N PHE A 116 -2.34 9.78 -0.82
CA PHE A 116 -2.85 8.75 0.07
C PHE A 116 -4.06 9.28 0.82
N ASP A 117 -5.09 8.46 0.93
CA ASP A 117 -6.11 8.60 1.95
C ASP A 117 -5.74 7.73 3.16
N ARG A 118 -5.96 8.24 4.36
CA ARG A 118 -5.72 7.51 5.60
C ARG A 118 -6.84 7.82 6.57
N ASN A 119 -7.31 6.77 7.22
CA ASN A 119 -8.19 6.88 8.37
C ASN A 119 -7.32 6.96 9.62
N LEU A 120 -7.62 7.94 10.46
CA LEU A 120 -7.00 8.11 11.76
C LEU A 120 -8.02 7.79 12.85
N ASP A 121 -7.50 7.27 13.93
CA ASP A 121 -8.30 6.93 15.09
C ASP A 121 -8.67 8.14 15.94
N LEU A 122 -9.72 7.98 16.75
CA LEU A 122 -10.22 9.00 17.66
C LEU A 122 -10.18 8.51 19.11
N ASP A 123 -9.92 9.40 20.05
CA ASP A 123 -10.10 9.15 21.48
C ASP A 123 -11.59 9.25 21.90
N ASP A 124 -11.85 9.02 23.18
CA ASP A 124 -13.21 9.04 23.75
C ASP A 124 -13.88 10.43 23.67
N ASP A 125 -13.09 11.49 23.54
CA ASP A 125 -13.55 12.88 23.38
C ASP A 125 -13.70 13.27 21.89
N GLY A 126 -13.35 12.38 20.96
CA GLY A 126 -13.46 12.57 19.52
C GLY A 126 -12.28 13.30 18.87
N ALA A 127 -11.14 13.45 19.56
CA ALA A 127 -9.92 14.02 19.00
C ALA A 127 -9.04 12.95 18.35
N PHE A 128 -8.25 13.33 17.33
CA PHE A 128 -7.34 12.40 16.65
C PHE A 128 -6.22 11.92 17.58
N THR A 129 -6.04 10.60 17.68
CA THR A 129 -4.90 10.02 18.42
C THR A 129 -3.61 10.05 17.62
N GLY A 130 -3.71 10.12 16.29
CA GLY A 130 -2.60 9.96 15.35
C GLY A 130 -2.34 8.51 14.94
N ASP A 131 -3.05 7.54 15.53
CA ASP A 131 -2.95 6.14 15.13
C ASP A 131 -3.68 5.90 13.80
N LEU A 132 -3.10 5.06 12.95
CA LEU A 132 -3.75 4.60 11.73
C LEU A 132 -4.87 3.61 12.07
N LEU A 133 -6.04 3.81 11.46
CA LEU A 133 -7.21 2.97 11.64
C LEU A 133 -7.62 2.28 10.34
N TYR A 134 -7.42 0.97 10.23
CA TYR A 134 -7.96 0.20 9.11
C TYR A 134 -9.32 -0.40 9.48
N LYS A 135 -10.36 -0.09 8.71
CA LYS A 135 -11.71 -0.66 8.90
C LYS A 135 -12.01 -1.66 7.79
N GLY A 136 -12.18 -2.91 8.18
CA GLY A 136 -12.55 -4.00 7.29
C GLY A 136 -13.99 -4.47 7.52
N ILE A 137 -14.56 -5.12 6.51
CA ILE A 137 -15.84 -5.82 6.62
C ILE A 137 -15.53 -7.31 6.71
N VAL A 138 -15.91 -7.94 7.82
CA VAL A 138 -15.89 -9.40 7.94
C VAL A 138 -17.18 -9.94 7.34
N VAL A 139 -17.08 -10.84 6.37
CA VAL A 139 -18.25 -11.45 5.74
C VAL A 139 -18.23 -12.96 6.00
N ALA A 140 -19.14 -13.35 6.90
CA ALA A 140 -19.57 -14.70 7.28
C ALA A 140 -18.81 -15.43 8.41
N ASP A 141 -19.62 -16.13 9.23
CA ASP A 141 -19.28 -17.00 10.36
C ASP A 141 -18.80 -18.42 9.90
N ASP A 142 -18.02 -18.52 8.82
CA ASP A 142 -17.46 -19.75 8.24
C ASP A 142 -15.99 -19.95 8.72
N PRO A 143 -15.39 -21.15 8.79
CA PRO A 143 -14.07 -21.33 9.42
C PRO A 143 -12.92 -20.71 8.61
N TYR A 144 -13.23 -20.11 7.47
CA TYR A 144 -12.38 -19.17 6.75
C TYR A 144 -13.03 -17.79 6.86
N GLU A 145 -12.91 -17.14 8.03
CA GLU A 145 -13.26 -15.72 8.21
C GLU A 145 -12.49 -14.91 7.16
N LEU A 146 -13.09 -14.72 5.99
CA LEU A 146 -12.52 -13.95 4.92
C LEU A 146 -12.95 -12.51 5.17
N VAL A 147 -11.99 -11.70 5.64
CA VAL A 147 -12.03 -10.27 5.34
C VAL A 147 -12.19 -10.19 3.83
N ARG A 148 -13.26 -9.56 3.32
CA ARG A 148 -13.42 -9.42 1.87
C ARG A 148 -12.13 -8.82 1.33
N PRO A 149 -11.36 -9.56 0.51
CA PRO A 149 -9.96 -9.21 0.30
C PRO A 149 -9.82 -7.83 -0.33
N PHE A 150 -10.81 -7.37 -1.09
CA PHE A 150 -10.86 -6.04 -1.65
C PHE A 150 -12.21 -5.88 -2.38
N THR A 151 -12.83 -4.70 -2.38
CA THR A 151 -13.86 -4.36 -3.40
C THR A 151 -13.66 -2.90 -3.80
N GLY A 152 -12.72 -2.67 -4.72
CA GLY A 152 -12.36 -1.36 -5.30
C GLY A 152 -11.32 -1.60 -6.40
N PRO A 153 -11.13 -0.71 -7.38
CA PRO A 153 -10.28 -1.02 -8.52
C PRO A 153 -8.81 -1.05 -8.06
N PHE A 154 -8.11 -2.16 -8.32
CA PHE A 154 -6.71 -2.04 -8.68
C PHE A 154 -6.72 -1.08 -9.85
N ASN A 155 -6.04 0.05 -9.70
CA ASN A 155 -5.75 1.01 -10.75
C ASN A 155 -5.96 0.37 -12.13
N LEU A 156 -7.07 0.70 -12.79
CA LEU A 156 -7.16 0.52 -14.23
C LEU A 156 -5.98 1.32 -14.77
N VAL A 157 -5.08 0.61 -15.43
CA VAL A 157 -3.96 1.14 -16.22
C VAL A 157 -4.41 2.34 -17.04
#